data_AF-A0AAD8X8B4-F1
#
_entry.id   AF-A0AAD8X8B4-F1
#
_cell.length_a   1.000
_cell.length_b   1.000
_cell.length_c   1.000
_cell.angle_alpha   90.00
_cell.angle_beta   90.00
_cell.angle_gamma   90.00
#
_symmetry.space_group_name_H-M   'P 1'
#
loop_
_entity.id
_entity.type
_entity.pdbx_description
1 polymer ?
#
loop_
_entity_poly.entity_id
_entity_poly.type
_entity_poly.pdbx_seq_one_letter_code
_entity_poly.pdbx_strand_id
1 'polypeptide(L)'
;MAFPTNMLGILIALVSAFALVHSADSIPRLLKYEDKAKKAAEWSRTAEKQLWEIRYTVGTGFVGCLVSAISGIAFSLVVPRGLGIFTVGFPIMLAAGLTYGHQYMRQFWASKPKVPMMKDFNEAISDSMMVQDMMNPLAGAWGLMTFCKLVGL
;
A
#
# COMPACT_ATOMS: atom_id res chain seq x y z
N MET A 1 -57.14 -33.40 19.54
CA MET A 1 -57.56 -32.77 18.27
C MET A 1 -56.32 -32.37 17.49
N ALA A 2 -55.97 -33.10 16.43
CA ALA A 2 -54.72 -32.94 15.66
C ALA A 2 -54.81 -31.90 14.51
N PHE A 3 -55.95 -31.23 14.39
CA PHE A 3 -56.31 -30.40 13.25
C PHE A 3 -55.40 -29.18 13.00
N PRO A 4 -54.98 -28.37 14.01
CA PRO A 4 -54.11 -27.22 13.74
C PRO A 4 -52.66 -27.62 13.43
N THR A 5 -52.14 -28.66 14.09
CA THR A 5 -50.77 -29.14 13.90
C THR A 5 -50.57 -29.83 12.55
N ASN A 6 -51.56 -30.59 12.08
CA ASN A 6 -51.50 -31.24 10.77
C ASN A 6 -51.58 -30.23 9.62
N MET A 7 -52.42 -29.18 9.72
CA MET A 7 -52.44 -28.08 8.74
C MET A 7 -51.11 -27.33 8.68
N LEU A 8 -50.50 -27.04 9.84
CA LEU A 8 -49.18 -26.43 9.91
C LEU A 8 -48.11 -27.30 9.27
N GLY A 9 -48.14 -28.62 9.50
CA GLY A 9 -47.23 -29.57 8.87
C GLY A 9 -47.33 -29.58 7.34
N ILE A 10 -48.55 -29.55 6.80
CA ILE A 10 -48.79 -29.49 5.34
C ILE A 10 -48.28 -28.16 4.77
N LEU A 11 -48.53 -27.04 5.46
CA LEU A 11 -48.09 -25.73 5.01
C LEU A 11 -46.57 -25.59 5.00
N ILE A 12 -45.89 -26.11 6.03
CA ILE A 12 -44.43 -26.22 6.09
C ILE A 12 -43.92 -27.09 4.94
N ALA A 13 -44.53 -28.25 4.69
CA ALA A 13 -44.13 -29.15 3.61
C ALA A 13 -44.24 -28.47 2.23
N LEU A 14 -45.31 -27.70 1.98
CA LEU A 14 -45.49 -26.96 0.73
C LEU A 14 -44.44 -25.85 0.54
N VAL A 15 -44.18 -25.05 1.58
CA VAL A 15 -43.17 -23.99 1.53
C VAL A 15 -41.76 -24.57 1.36
N SER A 16 -41.45 -25.67 2.06
CA SER A 16 -40.18 -26.38 1.92
C SER A 16 -40.01 -27.00 0.53
N ALA A 17 -41.05 -27.60 -0.03
CA ALA A 17 -41.01 -28.15 -1.39
C ALA A 17 -40.78 -27.04 -2.43
N PHE A 18 -41.47 -25.89 -2.31
CA PHE A 18 -41.26 -24.74 -3.17
C PHE A 18 -39.83 -24.19 -3.08
N ALA A 19 -39.32 -24.00 -1.86
CA ALA A 19 -37.94 -23.56 -1.64
C ALA A 19 -36.94 -24.55 -2.23
N LEU A 20 -37.16 -25.86 -2.08
CA LEU A 20 -36.27 -26.91 -2.58
C LEU A 20 -36.22 -26.94 -4.11
N VAL A 21 -37.37 -26.79 -4.80
CA VAL A 21 -37.41 -26.69 -6.26
C VAL A 21 -36.67 -25.43 -6.75
N HIS A 22 -36.88 -24.29 -6.09
CA HIS A 22 -36.14 -23.06 -6.42
C HIS A 22 -34.64 -23.18 -6.15
N SER A 23 -34.24 -23.87 -5.08
CA SER A 23 -32.83 -24.20 -4.81
C SER A 23 -32.25 -25.13 -5.87
N ALA A 24 -32.99 -26.18 -6.26
CA ALA A 24 -32.56 -27.13 -7.29
C ALA A 24 -32.36 -26.47 -8.67
N ASP A 25 -33.13 -25.44 -9.00
CA ASP A 25 -32.98 -24.66 -10.24
C ASP A 25 -31.87 -23.58 -10.13
N SER A 26 -31.69 -22.96 -8.96
CA SER A 26 -30.68 -21.92 -8.75
C SER A 26 -29.26 -22.46 -8.60
N ILE A 27 -29.06 -23.64 -8.01
CA ILE A 27 -27.73 -24.27 -7.86
C ILE A 27 -27.00 -24.44 -9.20
N PRO A 28 -27.55 -25.09 -10.24
CA PRO A 28 -26.86 -25.23 -11.52
C PRO A 28 -26.64 -23.89 -12.22
N ARG A 29 -27.52 -22.90 -12.01
CA ARG A 29 -27.32 -21.53 -12.51
C ARG A 29 -26.12 -20.86 -11.84
N LEU A 30 -25.94 -21.03 -10.53
CA LEU A 30 -24.78 -20.49 -9.80
C LEU A 30 -23.49 -21.22 -10.20
N LEU A 31 -23.52 -22.55 -10.30
CA LEU A 31 -22.39 -23.37 -10.74
C LEU A 31 -21.92 -22.97 -12.16
N LYS A 32 -22.85 -22.63 -13.07
CA LYS A 32 -22.52 -22.10 -14.41
C LYS A 32 -21.62 -20.86 -14.38
N TYR A 33 -21.67 -20.07 -13.31
CA TYR A 33 -20.88 -18.85 -13.15
C TYR A 33 -19.75 -18.99 -12.12
N GLU A 34 -19.56 -20.17 -11.52
CA GLU A 34 -18.59 -20.38 -10.45
C GLU A 34 -17.16 -20.03 -10.89
N ASP A 35 -16.75 -20.43 -12.10
CA ASP A 35 -15.43 -20.08 -12.64
C ASP A 35 -15.25 -18.57 -12.85
N LYS A 36 -16.32 -17.87 -13.24
CA LYS A 36 -16.30 -16.41 -13.38
C LYS A 36 -16.21 -15.74 -12.01
N ALA A 37 -16.94 -16.25 -11.02
CA ALA A 37 -16.89 -15.76 -9.65
C ALA A 37 -15.51 -15.99 -9.01
N LYS A 38 -14.89 -17.17 -9.24
CA LYS A 38 -13.51 -17.47 -8.81
C LYS A 38 -12.51 -16.52 -9.43
N LYS A 39 -12.57 -16.31 -10.75
CA LYS A 39 -11.70 -15.34 -11.44
C LYS A 39 -11.92 -13.93 -10.91
N ALA A 40 -13.17 -13.50 -10.71
CA ALA A 40 -13.44 -12.19 -10.13
C ALA A 40 -12.83 -12.03 -8.73
N ALA A 41 -12.90 -13.07 -7.90
CA ALA A 41 -12.27 -13.08 -6.59
C ALA A 41 -10.74 -13.04 -6.67
N GLU A 42 -10.12 -13.76 -7.61
CA GLU A 42 -8.67 -13.72 -7.86
C GLU A 42 -8.21 -12.34 -8.34
N TRP A 43 -8.93 -11.72 -9.28
CA TRP A 43 -8.68 -10.35 -9.72
C TRP A 43 -8.83 -9.36 -8.58
N SER A 44 -9.87 -9.51 -7.75
CA SER A 44 -10.08 -8.67 -6.57
C SER A 44 -8.92 -8.76 -5.58
N ARG A 45 -8.46 -9.98 -5.25
CA ARG A 45 -7.29 -10.20 -4.37
C ARG A 45 -6.01 -9.66 -4.98
N THR A 46 -5.81 -9.83 -6.28
CA THR A 46 -4.64 -9.32 -6.98
C THR A 46 -4.61 -7.79 -6.99
N ALA A 47 -5.75 -7.16 -7.27
CA ALA A 47 -5.90 -5.72 -7.22
C ALA A 47 -5.68 -5.17 -5.81
N GLU A 48 -6.22 -5.83 -4.77
CA GLU A 48 -5.98 -5.48 -3.37
C GLU A 48 -4.48 -5.53 -3.03
N LYS A 49 -3.78 -6.61 -3.42
CA LYS A 49 -2.34 -6.74 -3.20
C LYS A 49 -1.56 -5.62 -3.89
N GLN A 50 -1.88 -5.33 -5.15
CA GLN A 50 -1.21 -4.26 -5.89
C GLN A 50 -1.45 -2.88 -5.27
N LEU A 51 -2.67 -2.59 -4.83
CA LEU A 51 -3.00 -1.35 -4.12
C LEU A 51 -2.22 -1.23 -2.81
N TRP A 52 -2.10 -2.32 -2.06
CA TRP A 52 -1.34 -2.35 -0.82
C TRP A 52 0.15 -2.07 -1.07
N GLU A 53 0.74 -2.73 -2.07
CA GLU A 53 2.14 -2.50 -2.45
C GLU A 53 2.37 -1.03 -2.87
N ILE A 54 1.47 -0.44 -3.67
CA ILE A 54 1.57 0.98 -4.07
C ILE A 54 1.55 1.88 -2.84
N ARG A 55 0.59 1.67 -1.92
CA ARG A 55 0.47 2.48 -0.70
C ARG A 55 1.73 2.39 0.16
N TYR A 56 2.30 1.19 0.29
CA TYR A 56 3.52 0.97 1.06
C TYR A 56 4.72 1.68 0.44
N THR A 57 4.86 1.60 -0.89
CA THR A 57 5.95 2.28 -1.62
C THR A 57 5.82 3.80 -1.54
N VAL A 58 4.63 4.36 -1.78
CA VAL A 58 4.39 5.81 -1.66
C VAL A 58 4.60 6.27 -0.22
N GLY A 59 4.11 5.49 0.75
CA GLY A 59 4.30 5.75 2.18
C GLY A 59 5.76 5.78 2.60
N THR A 60 6.60 4.92 2.02
CA THR A 60 8.06 4.91 2.27
C THR A 60 8.71 6.24 1.88
N GLY A 61 8.39 6.75 0.69
CA GLY A 61 8.89 8.06 0.24
C GLY A 61 8.40 9.20 1.12
N PHE A 62 7.09 9.20 1.44
CA PHE A 62 6.48 10.21 2.30
C PHE A 62 7.14 10.25 3.70
N VAL A 63 7.24 9.10 4.37
CA VAL A 63 7.83 9.00 5.71
C VAL A 63 9.31 9.36 5.68
N GLY A 64 10.07 8.88 4.70
CA GLY A 64 11.49 9.21 4.56
C GLY A 64 11.73 10.72 4.42
N CYS A 65 10.97 11.38 3.54
CA CYS A 65 11.05 12.83 3.36
C CYS A 65 10.58 13.60 4.59
N LEU A 66 9.51 13.16 5.27
CA LEU A 66 9.01 13.80 6.49
C LEU A 66 10.02 13.70 7.63
N VAL A 67 10.59 12.52 7.87
CA VAL A 67 11.65 12.32 8.87
C VAL A 67 12.86 13.18 8.54
N SER A 68 13.26 13.26 7.28
CA SER A 68 14.34 14.15 6.82
C SER A 68 14.02 15.62 7.11
N ALA A 69 12.80 16.08 6.83
CA ALA A 69 12.40 17.48 7.06
C ALA A 69 12.41 17.84 8.56
N ILE A 70 11.81 17.00 9.41
CA ILE A 70 11.80 17.19 10.87
C ILE A 70 13.23 17.16 11.40
N SER A 71 14.04 16.21 10.93
CA SER A 71 15.44 16.09 11.32
C SER A 71 16.24 17.31 10.93
N GLY A 72 16.02 17.88 9.73
CA GLY A 72 16.68 19.10 9.28
C GLY A 72 16.38 20.30 10.18
N ILE A 73 15.12 20.46 10.59
CA ILE A 73 14.71 21.50 11.53
C ILE A 73 15.38 21.28 12.89
N ALA A 74 15.32 20.06 13.43
CA ALA A 74 15.94 19.71 14.71
C ALA A 74 17.46 19.94 14.69
N PHE A 75 18.13 19.56 13.59
CA PHE A 75 19.56 19.78 13.39
C PHE A 75 19.93 21.26 13.39
N SER A 76 19.09 22.11 12.81
CA SER A 76 19.32 23.55 12.76
C SER A 76 19.11 24.25 14.10
N LEU A 77 18.23 23.74 14.95
CA LEU A 77 17.79 24.44 16.17
C LEU A 77 18.41 23.91 17.46
N VAL A 78 18.70 22.61 17.53
CA VAL A 78 18.99 21.93 18.80
C VAL A 78 20.39 21.29 18.84
N VAL A 79 20.96 20.94 17.69
CA VAL A 79 22.18 20.13 17.67
C VAL A 79 23.43 20.97 18.01
N PRO A 80 24.20 20.60 19.06
CA PRO A 80 25.36 21.37 19.49
C PRO A 80 26.51 21.36 18.46
N ARG A 81 27.38 22.38 18.53
CA ARG A 81 28.63 22.43 17.76
C ARG A 81 29.65 21.47 18.39
N GLY A 82 29.70 20.23 17.92
CA GLY A 82 30.67 19.22 18.37
C GLY A 82 30.55 17.88 17.65
N LEU A 83 31.54 17.00 17.83
CA LEU A 83 31.52 15.63 17.30
C LEU A 83 30.78 14.70 18.26
N GLY A 84 29.86 13.91 17.73
CA GLY A 84 29.05 12.96 18.51
C GLY A 84 28.14 12.12 17.63
N ILE A 85 27.54 11.08 18.21
CA ILE A 85 26.70 10.14 17.47
C ILE A 85 25.49 10.82 16.82
N PHE A 86 24.95 11.86 17.46
CA PHE A 86 23.84 12.66 16.92
C PHE A 86 24.29 13.68 15.87
N THR A 87 25.56 14.11 15.87
CA THR A 87 26.05 15.12 14.93
C THR A 87 26.66 14.51 13.66
N VAL A 88 27.06 13.24 13.70
CA VAL A 88 27.67 12.51 12.57
C VAL A 88 26.93 11.21 12.26
N GLY A 89 26.68 10.37 13.27
CA GLY A 89 26.04 9.07 13.07
C GLY A 89 24.60 9.16 12.55
N PHE A 90 23.81 10.10 13.10
CA PHE A 90 22.42 10.29 12.69
C PHE A 90 22.28 10.80 11.23
N PRO A 91 23.03 11.82 10.77
CA PRO A 91 23.11 12.18 9.35
C PRO A 91 23.51 11.04 8.41
N ILE A 92 24.50 10.22 8.79
CA ILE A 92 24.90 9.04 8.01
C ILE A 92 23.73 8.07 7.88
N MET A 93 23.06 7.78 8.99
CA MET A 93 21.89 6.90 9.00
C MET A 93 20.76 7.44 8.11
N LEU A 94 20.48 8.74 8.15
CA LEU A 94 19.49 9.36 7.27
C LEU A 94 19.89 9.30 5.80
N ALA A 95 21.15 9.57 5.48
CA ALA A 95 21.66 9.45 4.11
C ALA A 95 21.52 8.01 3.58
N ALA A 96 21.88 7.01 4.40
CA ALA A 96 21.72 5.60 4.06
C ALA A 96 20.25 5.20 3.87
N GLY A 97 19.37 5.62 4.80
CA GLY A 97 17.93 5.33 4.73
C GLY A 97 17.25 5.95 3.51
N LEU A 98 17.57 7.20 3.19
CA LEU A 98 17.06 7.88 1.98
C LEU A 98 17.58 7.24 0.69
N THR A 99 18.85 6.83 0.66
CA THR A 99 19.43 6.11 -0.48
C THR A 99 18.74 4.75 -0.70
N TYR A 100 18.52 3.99 0.38
CA TYR A 100 17.81 2.73 0.33
C TYR A 100 16.36 2.93 -0.15
N GLY A 101 15.65 3.91 0.41
CA GLY A 101 14.28 4.26 0.00
C GLY A 101 14.18 4.66 -1.47
N HIS A 102 15.12 5.48 -1.96
CA HIS A 102 15.23 5.83 -3.39
C HIS A 102 15.35 4.57 -4.26
N GLN A 103 16.27 3.66 -3.93
CA GLN A 103 16.49 2.44 -4.70
C GLN A 103 15.27 1.52 -4.67
N TYR A 104 14.65 1.34 -3.50
CA TYR A 104 13.45 0.53 -3.33
C TYR A 104 12.30 1.03 -4.19
N MET A 105 11.99 2.34 -4.12
CA MET A 105 10.93 2.96 -4.92
C MET A 105 11.25 2.87 -6.42
N ARG A 106 12.52 3.09 -6.81
CA ARG A 106 12.95 3.02 -8.20
C ARG A 106 12.77 1.62 -8.79
N GLN A 107 13.16 0.58 -8.07
CA GLN A 107 12.96 -0.80 -8.51
C GLN A 107 11.48 -1.14 -8.62
N PHE A 108 10.66 -0.70 -7.65
CA PHE A 108 9.22 -0.89 -7.68
C PHE A 108 8.59 -0.27 -8.93
N TRP A 109 8.87 1.01 -9.19
CA TRP A 109 8.29 1.72 -10.32
C TRP A 109 8.86 1.31 -11.68
N ALA A 110 10.12 0.86 -11.75
CA ALA A 110 10.71 0.31 -12.97
C ALA A 110 9.95 -0.92 -13.50
N SER A 111 9.29 -1.67 -12.62
CA SER A 111 8.49 -2.85 -12.99
C SER A 111 7.04 -2.53 -13.36
N LYS A 112 6.57 -1.29 -13.17
CA LYS A 112 5.16 -0.91 -13.32
C LYS A 112 4.97 0.20 -14.36
N PRO A 113 4.60 -0.14 -15.61
CA PRO A 113 4.30 0.86 -16.62
C PRO A 113 3.02 1.62 -16.29
N LYS A 114 2.88 2.83 -16.85
CA LYS A 114 1.66 3.65 -16.76
C LYS A 114 0.50 2.93 -17.45
N VAL A 115 -0.70 3.05 -16.87
CA VAL A 115 -1.91 2.35 -17.34
C VAL A 115 -2.65 3.22 -18.35
N PRO A 116 -2.94 2.75 -19.58
CA PRO A 116 -3.71 3.51 -20.55
C PRO A 116 -5.06 3.97 -19.99
N MET A 117 -5.50 5.16 -20.37
CA MET A 117 -6.80 5.76 -19.97
C MET A 117 -6.98 6.10 -18.49
N MET A 118 -6.00 5.84 -17.62
CA MET A 118 -6.04 6.15 -16.18
C MET A 118 -5.20 7.39 -15.85
N LYS A 119 -5.62 8.57 -16.31
CA LYS A 119 -4.83 9.82 -16.20
C LYS A 119 -4.43 10.16 -14.76
N ASP A 120 -5.40 10.32 -13.87
CA ASP A 120 -5.16 10.75 -12.48
C ASP A 120 -4.29 9.74 -11.72
N PHE A 121 -4.48 8.44 -11.98
CA PHE A 121 -3.65 7.40 -11.41
C PHE A 121 -2.21 7.48 -11.92
N ASN A 122 -2.02 7.71 -13.22
CA ASN A 122 -0.69 7.88 -13.81
C ASN A 122 0.01 9.17 -13.36
N GLU A 123 -0.75 10.20 -13.02
CA GLU A 123 -0.26 11.43 -12.42
C GLU A 123 0.25 11.16 -11.01
N ALA A 124 -0.53 10.45 -10.18
CA ALA A 124 -0.09 10.03 -8.85
C ALA A 124 1.17 9.13 -8.88
N ILE A 125 1.31 8.27 -9.90
CA ILE A 125 2.56 7.52 -10.14
C ILE A 125 3.72 8.48 -10.43
N SER A 126 3.50 9.47 -11.30
CA SER A 126 4.51 10.48 -11.63
C SER A 126 4.94 11.31 -10.42
N ASP A 127 3.99 11.72 -9.57
CA ASP A 127 4.29 12.42 -8.32
C ASP A 127 5.12 11.56 -7.38
N SER A 128 4.80 10.28 -7.26
CA SER A 128 5.60 9.35 -6.46
C SER A 128 7.02 9.17 -7.02
N MET A 129 7.20 9.15 -8.33
CA MET A 129 8.52 9.10 -8.98
C MET A 129 9.31 10.40 -8.72
N MET A 130 8.65 11.56 -8.72
CA MET A 130 9.29 12.83 -8.34
C MET A 130 9.79 12.78 -6.89
N VAL A 131 8.97 12.29 -5.95
CA VAL A 131 9.39 12.11 -4.55
C VAL A 131 10.61 11.19 -4.46
N GLN A 132 10.57 10.05 -5.15
CA GLN A 132 11.71 9.13 -5.24
C GLN A 132 12.97 9.85 -5.73
N ASP A 133 12.89 10.65 -6.78
CA ASP A 133 14.04 11.34 -7.36
C ASP A 133 14.60 12.42 -6.42
N MET A 134 13.75 13.03 -5.57
CA MET A 134 14.16 13.98 -4.54
C MET A 134 14.85 13.32 -3.33
N MET A 135 14.65 12.02 -3.09
CA MET A 135 15.33 11.33 -1.98
C MET A 135 16.84 11.24 -2.17
N ASN A 136 17.33 11.14 -3.41
CA ASN A 136 18.76 11.06 -3.70
C ASN A 136 19.54 12.35 -3.40
N PRO A 137 19.12 13.56 -3.83
CA PRO A 137 19.78 14.80 -3.42
C PRO A 137 19.64 15.06 -1.91
N LEU A 138 18.54 14.65 -1.27
CA LEU A 138 18.42 14.72 0.19
C LEU A 138 19.45 13.82 0.88
N ALA A 139 19.66 12.60 0.40
CA ALA A 139 20.72 11.72 0.90
C ALA A 139 22.10 12.36 0.73
N GLY A 140 22.37 12.96 -0.43
CA GLY A 140 23.59 13.70 -0.70
C GLY A 140 23.81 14.89 0.25
N ALA A 141 22.75 15.64 0.56
CA ALA A 141 22.80 16.76 1.50
C ALA A 141 23.16 16.31 2.93
N TRP A 142 22.56 15.22 3.41
CA TRP A 142 22.92 14.64 4.71
C TRP A 142 24.36 14.08 4.72
N GLY A 143 24.81 13.51 3.60
CA GLY A 143 26.19 13.07 3.41
C GLY A 143 27.19 14.25 3.46
N LEU A 144 26.88 15.34 2.77
CA LEU A 144 27.67 16.57 2.80
C LEU A 144 27.71 17.18 4.21
N MET A 145 26.57 17.22 4.91
CA MET A 145 26.51 17.69 6.29
C MET A 145 27.39 16.86 7.21
N THR A 146 27.39 15.54 7.05
CA THR A 146 28.29 14.63 7.77
C THR A 146 29.76 14.99 7.50
N PHE A 147 30.13 15.16 6.24
CA PHE A 147 31.48 15.52 5.84
C PHE A 147 31.92 16.84 6.48
N CYS A 148 31.08 17.88 6.41
CA CYS A 148 31.34 19.17 7.07
C CYS A 148 31.62 19.00 8.57
N LYS A 149 30.81 18.21 9.27
CA LYS A 149 31.01 17.95 10.70
C LYS A 149 32.30 17.19 11.01
N LEU A 150 32.68 16.24 10.16
CA LEU A 150 33.93 15.49 10.33
C LEU A 150 35.17 16.36 10.15
N VAL A 151 35.12 17.36 9.27
CA VAL A 151 36.24 18.31 9.04
C VAL A 151 36.20 19.53 9.97
N GLY A 152 35.23 19.60 10.90
CA GLY A 152 35.13 20.66 11.91
C GLY A 152 34.44 21.95 11.44
N LEU A 153 33.63 21.89 10.37
CA LEU A 153 32.81 23.01 9.87
C LEU A 153 31.40 23.08 10.51
#